data_AF-A0A6B3FS71-F1
#
_entry.id   AF-A0A6B3FS71-F1
#
_cell.length_a   1.000
_cell.length_b   1.000
_cell.length_c   1.000
_cell.angle_alpha   90.00
_cell.angle_beta   90.00
_cell.angle_gamma   90.00
#
_symmetry.space_group_name_H-M   'P 1'
#
loop_
_entity.id
_entity.type
_entity.pdbx_description
1 polymer ?
#
loop_
_entity_poly.entity_id
_entity_poly.type
_entity_poly.pdbx_seq_one_letter_code
_entity_poly.pdbx_strand_id
1 'polypeptide(L)'
;GARESLPPGHEDHCLVPPEDPAALAAALTALLTDPDLRESVSRRALRHTRAAFDVRRTARAVAGLYQELVSMSGPTTRKRTER
;
A
#
# COMPACT_ATOMS: atom_id res chain seq x y z
N GLY A 1 3.33 -4.76 9.18
CA GLY A 1 2.59 -4.08 10.25
C GLY A 1 2.40 -2.60 9.92
N ALA A 2 2.07 -1.77 10.92
CA ALA A 2 1.84 -0.34 10.69
C ALA A 2 3.11 0.41 10.25
N ARG A 3 4.28 0.03 10.80
CA ARG A 3 5.58 0.67 10.50
C ARG A 3 5.96 0.55 9.02
N GLU A 4 5.73 -0.60 8.43
CA GLU A 4 6.10 -0.92 7.04
C GLU A 4 5.22 -0.18 6.01
N SER A 5 4.07 0.34 6.44
CA SER A 5 3.18 1.15 5.62
C SER A 5 3.51 2.64 5.68
N LEU A 6 4.43 3.06 6.56
CA LEU A 6 4.77 4.48 6.74
C LEU A 6 5.85 4.94 5.76
N PRO A 7 5.80 6.20 5.31
CA PRO A 7 6.95 6.80 4.65
C PRO A 7 8.14 6.88 5.63
N PRO A 8 9.38 6.67 5.17
CA PRO A 8 10.57 6.74 6.03
C PRO A 8 10.65 8.04 6.83
N GLY A 9 10.98 7.93 8.12
CA GLY A 9 11.18 9.05 9.03
C GLY A 9 9.89 9.68 9.55
N HIS A 10 8.80 8.91 9.66
CA HIS A 10 7.54 9.35 10.28
C HIS A 10 7.17 8.52 11.50
N GLU A 11 7.96 7.53 11.87
CA GLU A 11 7.69 6.65 12.99
C GLU A 11 7.42 7.44 14.27
N ASP A 12 8.21 8.48 14.54
CA ASP A 12 8.08 9.31 15.74
C ASP A 12 6.78 10.12 15.81
N HIS A 13 6.12 10.36 14.66
CA HIS A 13 4.87 11.12 14.57
C HIS A 13 3.64 10.25 14.32
N CYS A 14 3.83 8.98 13.99
CA CYS A 14 2.76 8.11 13.49
C CYS A 14 2.70 6.74 14.16
N LEU A 15 3.63 6.43 15.07
CA LEU A 15 3.60 5.21 15.87
C LEU A 15 3.49 5.56 17.35
N VAL A 16 2.70 4.76 18.06
CA VAL A 16 2.58 4.76 19.51
C VAL A 16 2.78 3.33 20.01
N PRO A 17 3.18 3.15 21.28
CA PRO A 17 3.19 1.83 21.89
C PRO A 17 1.82 1.15 21.76
N PRO A 18 1.78 -0.18 21.54
CA PRO A 18 0.53 -0.92 21.53
C PRO A 18 -0.14 -0.83 22.91
N GLU A 19 -1.47 -0.82 22.92
CA GLU A 19 -2.30 -0.82 24.15
C GLU A 19 -2.07 0.39 25.07
N ASP A 20 -1.49 1.48 24.56
CA ASP A 20 -1.32 2.74 25.28
C ASP A 20 -2.28 3.83 24.75
N PRO A 21 -3.50 3.95 25.29
CA PRO A 21 -4.45 4.97 24.85
C PRO A 21 -4.02 6.39 25.23
N ALA A 22 -3.20 6.57 26.26
CA ALA A 22 -2.72 7.88 26.68
C ALA A 22 -1.67 8.41 25.69
N ALA A 23 -0.74 7.57 25.24
CA ALA A 23 0.20 7.89 24.18
C ALA A 23 -0.51 8.22 22.86
N LEU A 24 -1.55 7.46 22.51
CA LEU A 24 -2.37 7.76 21.33
C LEU A 24 -3.06 9.13 21.42
N ALA A 25 -3.69 9.43 22.56
CA ALA A 25 -4.34 10.71 22.78
C ALA A 25 -3.34 11.87 22.66
N ALA A 26 -2.18 11.76 23.30
CA ALA A 26 -1.13 12.77 23.25
C ALA A 26 -0.61 13.00 21.82
N ALA A 27 -0.35 11.94 21.06
CA ALA A 27 0.10 12.02 19.67
C ALA A 27 -0.95 12.68 18.77
N LEU A 28 -2.23 12.29 18.92
CA LEU A 28 -3.33 12.91 18.18
C LEU A 28 -3.49 14.39 18.54
N THR A 29 -3.44 14.74 19.83
CA THR A 29 -3.50 16.14 20.25
C THR A 29 -2.38 16.95 19.62
N ALA A 30 -1.13 16.49 19.72
CA ALA A 30 0.02 17.18 19.14
C ALA A 30 -0.12 17.39 17.62
N LEU A 31 -0.60 16.37 16.89
CA LEU A 31 -0.81 16.47 15.45
C LEU A 31 -1.99 17.39 15.07
N LEU A 32 -3.07 17.37 15.85
CA LEU A 32 -4.27 18.16 15.55
C LEU A 32 -4.10 19.64 15.93
N THR A 33 -3.29 19.95 16.93
CA THR A 33 -3.04 21.34 17.36
C THR A 33 -1.94 22.04 16.55
N ASP A 34 -1.08 21.30 15.84
CA ASP A 34 -0.06 21.84 14.94
C ASP A 34 -0.47 21.70 13.46
N PRO A 35 -0.94 22.79 12.81
CA PRO A 35 -1.38 22.73 11.41
C PRO A 35 -0.26 22.45 10.41
N ASP A 36 0.95 22.93 10.67
CA ASP A 36 2.08 22.78 9.74
C ASP A 36 2.60 21.34 9.77
N LEU A 37 2.72 20.77 10.98
CA LEU A 37 3.04 19.36 11.16
C LEU A 37 1.98 18.47 10.48
N ARG A 38 0.70 18.75 10.72
CA ARG A 38 -0.42 18.00 10.12
C ARG A 38 -0.34 18.01 8.60
N GLU A 39 -0.10 19.17 8.00
CA GLU A 39 0.00 19.29 6.55
C GLU A 39 1.21 18.55 6.00
N SER A 40 2.38 18.69 6.63
CA SER A 40 3.61 18.00 6.24
C SER A 40 3.44 16.48 6.23
N VAL A 41 2.95 15.92 7.34
CA VAL A 41 2.72 14.47 7.51
C VAL A 41 1.69 13.99 6.48
N SER A 42 0.56 14.70 6.33
CA SER A 42 -0.51 14.31 5.40
C SER A 42 -0.03 14.29 3.94
N ARG A 43 0.70 15.34 3.51
CA ARG A 43 1.23 15.43 2.15
C ARG A 43 2.21 14.29 1.84
N ARG A 44 3.08 13.93 2.79
CA ARG A 44 4.05 12.83 2.63
C ARG A 44 3.37 11.47 2.61
N ALA A 45 2.44 11.23 3.53
CA ALA A 45 1.64 10.01 3.58
C ALA A 45 0.86 9.80 2.25
N LEU A 46 0.15 10.82 1.77
CA LEU A 46 -0.60 10.75 0.51
C LEU A 46 0.28 10.41 -0.70
N ARG A 47 1.47 11.03 -0.79
CA ARG A 47 2.43 10.71 -1.86
C ARG A 47 2.91 9.26 -1.78
N HIS A 48 3.25 8.79 -0.57
CA HIS A 48 3.72 7.43 -0.36
C HIS A 48 2.66 6.39 -0.74
N THR A 49 1.42 6.56 -0.26
CA THR A 49 0.31 5.65 -0.57
C THR A 49 0.04 5.57 -2.07
N ARG A 50 0.02 6.71 -2.78
CA ARG A 50 -0.21 6.73 -4.23
C ARG A 50 0.93 6.08 -5.03
N ALA A 51 2.17 6.17 -4.56
CA ALA A 51 3.32 5.61 -5.25
C ALA A 51 3.48 4.10 -5.02
N ALA A 52 3.31 3.66 -3.77
CA ALA A 52 3.63 2.30 -3.34
C ALA A 52 2.41 1.36 -3.28
N PHE A 53 1.20 1.90 -3.08
CA PHE A 53 0.00 1.12 -2.75
C PHE A 53 -1.18 1.35 -3.71
N ASP A 54 -0.92 1.57 -5.01
CA ASP A 54 -1.99 1.67 -6.02
C ASP A 54 -2.46 0.28 -6.49
N VAL A 55 -3.66 -0.12 -6.07
CA VAL A 55 -4.28 -1.41 -6.44
C VAL A 55 -4.42 -1.58 -7.96
N ARG A 56 -4.65 -0.51 -8.72
CA ARG A 56 -4.77 -0.57 -10.18
C ARG A 56 -3.43 -0.87 -10.83
N ARG A 57 -2.34 -0.37 -10.23
CA ARG A 57 -0.98 -0.71 -10.66
C ARG A 57 -0.70 -2.19 -10.42
N THR A 58 -1.03 -2.70 -9.23
CA THR A 58 -0.89 -4.12 -8.90
C THR A 58 -1.72 -5.00 -9.83
N ALA A 59 -3.00 -4.67 -10.04
CA ALA A 59 -3.90 -5.42 -10.93
C ALA A 59 -3.37 -5.48 -12.36
N ARG A 60 -2.86 -4.36 -12.90
CA ARG A 60 -2.25 -4.32 -14.25
C ARG A 60 -1.00 -5.20 -14.33
N ALA A 61 -0.13 -5.16 -13.33
CA ALA A 61 1.08 -5.98 -13.30
C ALA A 61 0.74 -7.48 -13.27
N VAL A 62 -0.19 -7.89 -12.41
CA VAL A 62 -0.64 -9.28 -12.30
C VAL A 62 -1.36 -9.75 -13.57
N ALA A 63 -2.23 -8.92 -14.15
CA ALA A 63 -2.88 -9.23 -15.42
C ALA A 63 -1.87 -9.39 -16.57
N GLY A 64 -0.85 -8.54 -16.63
CA GLY A 64 0.25 -8.66 -17.59
C GLY A 64 1.01 -9.98 -17.45
N LEU A 65 1.31 -10.39 -16.21
CA LEU A 65 1.93 -11.69 -15.94
C LEU A 65 1.06 -12.86 -16.41
N TYR A 66 -0.25 -12.82 -16.16
CA TYR A 66 -1.16 -13.86 -16.67
C TYR A 66 -1.19 -13.89 -18.20
N GLN A 67 -1.20 -12.74 -18.85
CA GLN A 67 -1.15 -12.67 -20.33
C GLN A 67 0.15 -13.27 -20.86
N GLU A 68 1.29 -12.94 -20.27
CA GLU A 68 2.60 -13.50 -20.63
C GLU A 68 2.62 -15.03 -20.52
N LEU A 69 2.17 -15.56 -19.38
CA LEU A 69 2.13 -17.01 -19.14
C LEU A 69 1.18 -17.75 -20.10
N VAL A 70 0.01 -17.17 -20.39
CA VAL A 70 -0.94 -17.75 -21.35
C VAL A 70 -0.36 -17.73 -22.76
N SER A 71 0.29 -16.64 -23.17
CA SER A 71 0.92 -16.52 -24.48
C SER A 71 2.09 -17.49 -24.66
N MET A 72 2.86 -17.75 -23.60
CA MET A 72 3.96 -18.74 -23.61
C MET A 72 3.48 -20.19 -23.68
N SER A 73 2.27 -20.49 -23.17
CA SER A 73 1.78 -21.86 -23.05
C SER A 73 1.28 -22.47 -24.36
N GLY A 74 1.10 -21.68 -25.43
CA GLY A 74 0.64 -22.13 -26.75
C GLY A 74 -0.75 -22.81 -26.74
N PRO A 75 -1.42 -22.97 -27.90
CA PRO A 75 -2.64 -23.77 -27.93
C PRO A 75 -2.26 -25.23 -27.69
N THR A 76 -2.54 -25.75 -26.49
CA THR A 76 -2.60 -27.20 -26.29
C THR A 76 -3.79 -27.68 -27.13
N THR A 77 -3.52 -28.08 -28.38
CA THR A 77 -4.52 -28.67 -29.27
C THR A 77 -5.10 -29.89 -28.57
N ARG A 78 -6.25 -29.74 -27.90
CA ARG A 78 -7.09 -30.89 -27.53
C ARG A 78 -7.53 -31.50 -28.85
N LYS A 79 -6.93 -32.63 -29.21
CA LYS A 79 -7.39 -33.45 -30.35
C LYS A 79 -8.89 -33.67 -30.17
N ARG A 80 -9.67 -33.17 -31.14
CA ARG A 80 -11.09 -33.48 -31.27
C ARG A 80 -11.18 -34.99 -31.45
N THR A 81 -11.68 -35.69 -30.42
CA THR A 81 -12.09 -37.09 -30.57
C THR A 81 -13.32 -37.09 -31.47
N GLU A 82 -13.09 -37.39 -32.73
CA GLU A 82 -14.13 -37.77 -33.68
C GLU A 82 -14.73 -39.12 -33.24
N ARG A 83 -16.05 -39.18 -33.23
CA ARG A 83 -16.86 -40.41 -33.29
C ARG A 83 -17.93 -40.19 -34.34
#